data_AF-A0A7Y0SCE8-F1
#
_entry.id   AF-A0A7Y0SCE8-F1
#
_cell.length_a   1.000
_cell.length_b   1.000
_cell.length_c   1.000
_cell.angle_alpha   90.00
_cell.angle_beta   90.00
_cell.angle_gamma   90.00
#
_symmetry.space_group_name_H-M   'P 1'
#
loop_
_entity.id
_entity.type
_entity.pdbx_description
1 polymer ?
#
loop_
_entity_poly.entity_id
_entity_poly.type
_entity_poly.pdbx_seq_one_letter_code
_entity_poly.pdbx_strand_id
1 'polypeptide(L)'
;MSPTLQTKTITVDSLRSPLCSQLINDSKTLAVRAATGTGKTKHLFGPLAKAARSKNKKIVYLSYLTALVEQYCNDNLAVSYNQDLCELEQADAMGVVVNSIWKSHIRSVLNQADILIIDEFEKVLTTVVCSEPSKQLPKQQVFESLSEAIRNVPQLIVGDADLSDISLSYIKELRSEVTLLDCTENPYSSIKAVITDKNQYLSNVYLKERLIDEDKVFLFDSLVTLRQVTQSLGYKDSNKLDSEDEALKGGILIIHAHNKDMPAQKAFLENPNEEIKKYKAVMASPCLSSGFSITTHFTDKVVVFCDKTLTPLELINFARRFRTAKQIWFAVDAYKDFITPHAKETTYKPAVHVQPTDKLNIAFNNVKKRFFAPLALHLHLTLEELGFMTTSAPSSFTAQLFAQKSVTLAAKAYKELEVQAIVSSPDLTQEQASWLWAKDRRTSSDNASLTKFQIKRDYGVKKVTEDDVNFHFKFLANRSVFDSFPFVNRSSDKVEIEDKHHSAAMFIYDNILRKYGFSVDGDAFWIHKDDVRQIVKACYLKQEVLNWAFKDGLHITKPLHQEAKPNKATSYLKRLLNSLGFEVGTFRSSSKKAKVEMHKNARNYAYFNTAPSETTKSAA
;
A
#
# COMPACT_ATOMS: atom_id res chain seq x y z
N MET A 1 -24.51 4.94 20.11
CA MET A 1 -25.30 4.55 18.92
C MET A 1 -26.02 5.80 18.45
N SER A 2 -25.51 6.48 17.42
CA SER A 2 -26.27 7.53 16.74
C SER A 2 -27.44 6.89 15.99
N PRO A 3 -28.57 7.59 15.78
CA PRO A 3 -29.69 7.03 15.04
C PRO A 3 -29.18 6.61 13.67
N THR A 4 -29.39 5.35 13.29
CA THR A 4 -29.06 4.85 11.96
C THR A 4 -29.92 5.60 10.95
N LEU A 5 -29.39 6.70 10.41
CA LEU A 5 -29.95 7.37 9.22
C LEU A 5 -30.06 6.29 8.14
N GLN A 6 -31.28 5.82 7.86
CA GLN A 6 -31.49 4.76 6.87
C GLN A 6 -31.02 5.26 5.50
N THR A 7 -30.14 4.51 4.83
CA THR A 7 -29.81 4.80 3.43
C THR A 7 -31.03 4.43 2.60
N LYS A 8 -31.51 5.31 1.74
CA LYS A 8 -32.51 4.92 0.74
C LYS A 8 -31.81 4.08 -0.33
N THR A 9 -32.01 2.77 -0.32
CA THR A 9 -31.44 1.87 -1.34
C THR A 9 -32.41 1.67 -2.48
N ILE A 10 -31.91 1.80 -3.72
CA ILE A 10 -32.64 1.57 -4.96
C ILE A 10 -31.82 0.63 -5.81
N THR A 11 -32.41 -0.49 -6.21
CA THR A 11 -31.72 -1.51 -7.01
C THR A 11 -32.06 -1.37 -8.49
N VAL A 12 -31.07 -1.55 -9.35
CA VAL A 12 -31.24 -1.59 -10.81
C VAL A 12 -30.46 -2.75 -11.41
N ASP A 13 -31.02 -3.40 -12.41
CA ASP A 13 -30.33 -4.51 -13.10
C ASP A 13 -29.27 -4.06 -14.10
N SER A 14 -29.26 -2.77 -14.45
CA SER A 14 -28.22 -2.17 -15.28
C SER A 14 -28.17 -0.65 -15.09
N LEU A 15 -26.96 -0.08 -15.20
CA LEU A 15 -26.74 1.36 -15.16
C LEU A 15 -27.33 2.09 -16.38
N ARG A 16 -27.78 1.37 -17.41
CA ARG A 16 -28.47 1.93 -18.58
C ARG A 16 -29.94 2.24 -18.31
N SER A 17 -30.47 1.87 -17.15
CA SER A 17 -31.85 2.13 -16.77
C SER A 17 -32.15 3.64 -16.82
N PRO A 18 -33.28 4.08 -17.42
CA PRO A 18 -33.70 5.48 -17.39
C PRO A 18 -33.86 6.04 -15.96
N LEU A 19 -34.13 5.15 -14.98
CA LEU A 19 -34.21 5.50 -13.57
C LEU A 19 -32.91 6.11 -13.04
N CYS A 20 -31.75 5.67 -13.53
CA CYS A 20 -30.44 6.21 -13.12
C CYS A 20 -30.36 7.72 -13.37
N SER A 21 -30.80 8.17 -14.55
CA SER A 21 -30.81 9.59 -14.91
C SER A 21 -31.79 10.40 -14.05
N GLN A 22 -32.93 9.82 -13.69
CA GLN A 22 -33.87 10.46 -12.77
C GLN A 22 -33.24 10.62 -11.38
N LEU A 23 -32.67 9.55 -10.83
CA LEU A 23 -32.02 9.57 -9.52
C LEU A 23 -30.86 10.54 -9.43
N ILE A 24 -30.05 10.66 -10.50
CA ILE A 24 -28.98 11.66 -10.58
C ILE A 24 -29.56 13.06 -10.48
N ASN A 25 -30.68 13.38 -11.13
CA ASN A 25 -31.26 14.72 -11.07
C ASN A 25 -31.95 15.02 -9.73
N ASP A 26 -32.56 14.01 -9.11
CA ASP A 26 -33.37 14.18 -7.91
C ASP A 26 -32.57 14.09 -6.61
N SER A 27 -31.34 13.56 -6.65
CA SER A 27 -30.50 13.35 -5.47
C SER A 27 -29.46 14.44 -5.29
N LYS A 28 -29.40 15.03 -4.10
CA LYS A 28 -28.25 15.84 -3.65
C LYS A 28 -27.01 14.96 -3.41
N THR A 29 -27.22 13.70 -3.05
CA THR A 29 -26.13 12.75 -2.80
C THR A 29 -26.51 11.37 -3.29
N LEU A 30 -25.81 10.90 -4.31
CA LEU A 30 -26.00 9.58 -4.90
C LEU A 30 -24.74 8.75 -4.73
N ALA A 31 -24.86 7.65 -4.00
CA ALA A 31 -23.86 6.61 -3.91
C ALA A 31 -24.19 5.52 -4.93
N VAL A 32 -23.24 5.18 -5.80
CA VAL A 32 -23.41 4.16 -6.84
C VAL A 32 -22.52 2.98 -6.50
N ARG A 33 -23.14 1.85 -6.15
CA ARG A 33 -22.45 0.57 -6.02
C ARG A 33 -22.65 -0.23 -7.30
N ALA A 34 -21.57 -0.44 -8.06
CA ALA A 34 -21.64 -1.17 -9.32
C ALA A 34 -20.31 -1.85 -9.67
N ALA A 35 -20.39 -3.13 -10.02
CA ALA A 35 -19.24 -3.98 -10.35
C ALA A 35 -18.35 -3.39 -11.45
N THR A 36 -17.05 -3.71 -11.40
CA THR A 36 -16.09 -3.25 -12.41
C THR A 36 -16.42 -3.83 -13.78
N GLY A 37 -16.59 -2.95 -14.78
CA GLY A 37 -16.95 -3.33 -16.15
C GLY A 37 -18.41 -3.05 -16.53
N THR A 38 -19.25 -2.66 -15.57
CA THR A 38 -20.67 -2.27 -15.81
C THR A 38 -20.83 -0.90 -16.49
N GLY A 39 -19.74 -0.15 -16.66
CA GLY A 39 -19.71 1.09 -17.44
C GLY A 39 -20.12 2.36 -16.68
N LYS A 40 -19.84 2.47 -15.37
CA LYS A 40 -20.09 3.67 -14.55
C LYS A 40 -19.73 4.98 -15.26
N THR A 41 -18.49 5.10 -15.76
CA THR A 41 -18.01 6.30 -16.44
C THR A 41 -18.77 6.59 -17.74
N LYS A 42 -19.04 5.54 -18.54
CA LYS A 42 -19.74 5.65 -19.83
C LYS A 42 -21.22 5.97 -19.70
N HIS A 43 -21.88 5.39 -18.69
CA HIS A 43 -23.34 5.42 -18.56
C HIS A 43 -23.86 6.43 -17.53
N LEU A 44 -23.04 6.86 -16.58
CA LEU A 44 -23.43 7.82 -15.55
C LEU A 44 -22.58 9.10 -15.59
N PHE A 45 -21.27 8.99 -15.38
CA PHE A 45 -20.42 10.17 -15.15
C PHE A 45 -20.26 11.05 -16.39
N GLY A 46 -20.02 10.44 -17.56
CA GLY A 46 -19.88 11.19 -18.81
C GLY A 46 -21.17 11.89 -19.24
N PRO A 47 -22.32 11.20 -19.28
CA PRO A 47 -23.61 11.84 -19.54
C PRO A 47 -23.92 12.99 -18.56
N LEU A 48 -23.60 12.83 -17.28
CA LEU A 48 -23.76 13.89 -16.30
C LEU A 48 -22.87 15.10 -16.60
N ALA A 49 -21.60 14.89 -16.92
CA ALA A 49 -20.68 15.98 -17.27
C ALA A 49 -21.20 16.79 -18.46
N LYS A 50 -21.69 16.11 -19.51
CA LYS A 50 -22.30 16.75 -20.69
C LYS A 50 -23.54 17.56 -20.32
N ALA A 51 -24.42 17.01 -19.47
CA ALA A 51 -25.63 17.70 -19.03
C ALA A 51 -25.36 18.87 -18.05
N ALA A 52 -24.29 18.80 -17.28
CA ALA A 52 -23.84 19.89 -16.40
C ALA A 52 -23.33 21.08 -17.23
N ARG A 53 -22.50 20.79 -18.25
CA ARG A 53 -21.98 21.79 -19.17
C ARG A 53 -23.07 22.55 -19.92
N SER A 54 -24.11 21.86 -20.39
CA SER A 54 -25.25 22.53 -21.07
C SER A 54 -26.08 23.42 -20.14
N LYS A 55 -25.91 23.29 -18.82
CA LYS A 55 -26.56 24.10 -17.78
C LYS A 55 -25.60 25.10 -17.13
N ASN A 56 -24.41 25.30 -17.69
CA ASN A 56 -23.36 26.18 -17.16
C ASN A 56 -22.98 25.86 -15.70
N LYS A 57 -22.95 24.57 -15.35
CA LYS A 57 -22.55 24.07 -14.02
C LYS A 57 -21.10 23.60 -14.04
N LYS A 58 -20.35 23.95 -13.00
CA LYS A 58 -18.97 23.48 -12.79
C LYS A 58 -18.95 22.06 -12.23
N ILE A 59 -18.24 21.16 -12.90
CA ILE A 59 -18.10 19.76 -12.47
C ILE A 59 -16.65 19.40 -12.17
N VAL A 60 -16.43 18.72 -11.06
CA VAL A 60 -15.13 18.15 -10.71
C VAL A 60 -15.25 16.64 -10.62
N TYR A 61 -14.40 15.93 -11.36
CA TYR A 61 -14.20 14.49 -11.25
C TYR A 61 -12.93 14.23 -10.43
N LEU A 62 -13.07 13.50 -9.34
CA LEU A 62 -12.00 13.17 -8.42
C LEU A 62 -11.76 11.66 -8.41
N SER A 63 -10.50 11.25 -8.50
CA SER A 63 -10.10 9.86 -8.30
C SER A 63 -8.73 9.79 -7.60
N TYR A 64 -8.24 8.58 -7.37
CA TYR A 64 -6.93 8.32 -6.74
C TYR A 64 -5.82 8.05 -7.75
N LEU A 65 -6.14 7.73 -9.02
CA LEU A 65 -5.17 7.45 -10.08
C LEU A 65 -5.16 8.54 -11.15
N THR A 66 -3.96 9.00 -11.51
CA THR A 66 -3.76 9.96 -12.60
C THR A 66 -4.35 9.45 -13.91
N ALA A 67 -4.17 8.19 -14.29
CA ALA A 67 -4.73 7.72 -15.57
C ALA A 67 -6.26 7.65 -15.62
N LEU A 68 -6.95 7.43 -14.50
CA LEU A 68 -8.42 7.51 -14.49
C LEU A 68 -8.87 8.95 -14.72
N VAL A 69 -8.17 9.90 -14.10
CA VAL A 69 -8.39 11.34 -14.30
C VAL A 69 -8.11 11.74 -15.74
N GLU A 70 -6.98 11.37 -16.32
CA GLU A 70 -6.63 11.70 -17.70
C GLU A 70 -7.61 11.07 -18.71
N GLN A 71 -7.99 9.80 -18.48
CA GLN A 71 -9.01 9.14 -19.31
C GLN A 71 -10.34 9.88 -19.24
N TYR A 72 -10.80 10.25 -18.04
CA TYR A 72 -12.03 11.03 -17.88
C TYR A 72 -11.94 12.38 -18.60
N CYS A 73 -10.81 13.08 -18.49
CA CYS A 73 -10.59 14.38 -19.13
C CYS A 73 -10.68 14.28 -20.65
N ASN A 74 -10.00 13.29 -21.25
CA ASN A 74 -10.05 13.02 -22.68
C ASN A 74 -11.46 12.65 -23.16
N ASP A 75 -12.14 11.75 -22.46
CA ASP A 75 -13.46 11.24 -22.86
C ASP A 75 -14.58 12.30 -22.72
N ASN A 76 -14.38 13.33 -21.89
CA ASN A 76 -15.42 14.30 -21.52
C ASN A 76 -15.06 15.76 -21.77
N LEU A 77 -13.94 16.04 -22.46
CA LEU A 77 -13.45 17.40 -22.75
C LEU A 77 -13.29 18.24 -21.47
N ALA A 78 -12.73 17.63 -20.42
CA ALA A 78 -12.43 18.29 -19.14
C ALA A 78 -10.94 18.64 -19.06
N VAL A 79 -10.61 19.59 -18.19
CA VAL A 79 -9.24 20.05 -17.95
C VAL A 79 -8.60 19.21 -16.85
N SER A 80 -7.39 18.68 -17.08
CA SER A 80 -6.66 17.93 -16.05
C SER A 80 -6.00 18.87 -15.04
N TYR A 81 -5.88 18.43 -13.79
CA TYR A 81 -5.25 19.21 -12.69
C TYR A 81 -3.78 19.60 -12.90
N ASN A 82 -3.13 19.06 -13.92
CA ASN A 82 -1.75 19.34 -14.27
C ASN A 82 -1.59 20.48 -15.29
N GLN A 83 -2.69 21.09 -15.75
CA GLN A 83 -2.66 22.24 -16.64
C GLN A 83 -2.39 23.56 -15.90
N ASP A 84 -2.13 24.62 -16.67
CA ASP A 84 -1.81 25.95 -16.14
C ASP A 84 -3.03 26.60 -15.44
N LEU A 85 -2.75 27.47 -14.47
CA LEU A 85 -3.77 28.10 -13.61
C LEU A 85 -4.91 28.77 -14.38
N CYS A 86 -4.60 29.43 -15.50
CA CYS A 86 -5.60 30.11 -16.33
C CYS A 86 -6.62 29.12 -16.91
N GLU A 87 -6.17 27.95 -17.37
CA GLU A 87 -7.04 26.90 -17.88
C GLU A 87 -7.90 26.30 -16.76
N LEU A 88 -7.32 26.14 -15.56
CA LEU A 88 -8.04 25.61 -14.39
C LEU A 88 -9.16 26.54 -13.93
N GLU A 89 -8.93 27.86 -13.90
CA GLU A 89 -9.93 28.85 -13.47
C GLU A 89 -11.12 28.96 -14.43
N GLN A 90 -10.86 28.79 -15.73
CA GLN A 90 -11.86 28.85 -16.79
C GLN A 90 -12.56 27.50 -17.06
N ALA A 91 -12.11 26.42 -16.43
CA ALA A 91 -12.65 25.09 -16.67
C ALA A 91 -14.07 24.93 -16.10
N ASP A 92 -15.03 24.58 -16.96
CA ASP A 92 -16.36 24.12 -16.55
C ASP A 92 -16.34 22.67 -16.05
N ALA A 93 -15.36 21.89 -16.49
CA ALA A 93 -15.16 20.49 -16.11
C ALA A 93 -13.69 20.24 -15.83
N MET A 94 -13.40 19.66 -14.67
CA MET A 94 -12.02 19.39 -14.25
C MET A 94 -11.86 17.96 -13.71
N GLY A 95 -10.72 17.34 -14.00
CA GLY A 95 -10.29 16.09 -13.39
C GLY A 95 -9.16 16.29 -12.38
N VAL A 96 -9.31 15.76 -11.16
CA VAL A 96 -8.36 15.93 -10.05
C VAL A 96 -7.97 14.62 -9.39
N VAL A 97 -6.71 14.51 -8.98
CA VAL A 97 -6.23 13.41 -8.11
C VAL A 97 -6.30 13.81 -6.64
N VAL A 98 -6.73 12.89 -5.78
CA VAL A 98 -6.92 13.16 -4.34
C VAL A 98 -5.67 13.74 -3.66
N ASN A 99 -4.46 13.32 -4.07
CA ASN A 99 -3.20 13.79 -3.48
C ASN A 99 -2.93 15.29 -3.74
N SER A 100 -3.63 15.92 -4.69
CA SER A 100 -3.42 17.32 -5.07
C SER A 100 -4.47 18.28 -4.51
N ILE A 101 -5.56 17.79 -3.90
CA ILE A 101 -6.73 18.62 -3.55
C ILE A 101 -6.47 19.64 -2.44
N TRP A 102 -5.43 19.43 -1.63
CA TRP A 102 -5.04 20.35 -0.56
C TRP A 102 -4.32 21.60 -1.08
N LYS A 103 -3.81 21.56 -2.32
CA LYS A 103 -3.14 22.70 -2.95
C LYS A 103 -4.16 23.82 -3.17
N SER A 104 -3.81 25.05 -2.81
CA SER A 104 -4.72 26.19 -2.79
C SER A 104 -5.51 26.41 -4.09
N HIS A 105 -4.84 26.32 -5.25
CA HIS A 105 -5.47 26.51 -6.56
C HIS A 105 -6.47 25.39 -6.89
N ILE A 106 -6.16 24.12 -6.58
CA ILE A 106 -7.09 22.99 -6.78
C ILE A 106 -8.26 23.05 -5.80
N ARG A 107 -7.99 23.39 -4.53
CA ARG A 107 -9.01 23.53 -3.48
C ARG A 107 -10.01 24.63 -3.82
N SER A 108 -9.54 25.74 -4.39
CA SER A 108 -10.41 26.83 -4.86
C SER A 108 -11.41 26.34 -5.91
N VAL A 109 -10.97 25.56 -6.90
CA VAL A 109 -11.85 24.99 -7.93
C VAL A 109 -12.85 23.99 -7.33
N LEU A 110 -12.39 23.09 -6.44
CA LEU A 110 -13.27 22.16 -5.72
C LEU A 110 -14.37 22.87 -4.93
N ASN A 111 -14.04 23.98 -4.27
CA ASN A 111 -15.01 24.75 -3.48
C ASN A 111 -16.03 25.53 -4.35
N GLN A 112 -15.73 25.74 -5.63
CA GLN A 112 -16.63 26.37 -6.60
C GLN A 112 -17.46 25.36 -7.41
N ALA A 113 -17.25 24.05 -7.21
CA ALA A 113 -17.93 23.03 -7.97
C ALA A 113 -19.43 22.96 -7.62
N ASP A 114 -20.29 22.85 -8.63
CA ASP A 114 -21.70 22.55 -8.45
C ASP A 114 -21.92 21.04 -8.25
N ILE A 115 -21.07 20.24 -8.89
CA ILE A 115 -21.15 18.78 -8.92
C ILE A 115 -19.76 18.20 -8.67
N LEU A 116 -19.65 17.32 -7.67
CA LEU A 116 -18.45 16.53 -7.41
C LEU A 116 -18.75 15.06 -7.69
N ILE A 117 -18.03 14.49 -8.65
CA ILE A 117 -17.98 13.04 -8.88
C ILE A 117 -16.74 12.52 -8.19
N ILE A 118 -16.87 11.50 -7.34
CA ILE A 118 -15.74 10.76 -6.80
C ILE A 118 -15.81 9.31 -7.28
N ASP A 119 -14.88 8.94 -8.15
CA ASP A 119 -14.78 7.58 -8.70
C ASP A 119 -13.75 6.77 -7.92
N GLU A 120 -14.05 5.48 -7.70
CA GLU A 120 -13.31 4.59 -6.81
C GLU A 120 -13.22 5.18 -5.38
N PHE A 121 -14.37 5.59 -4.84
CA PHE A 121 -14.47 6.31 -3.55
C PHE A 121 -13.82 5.56 -2.37
N GLU A 122 -13.98 4.24 -2.29
CA GLU A 122 -13.35 3.39 -1.27
C GLU A 122 -11.81 3.52 -1.37
N LYS A 123 -11.27 3.54 -2.60
CA LYS A 123 -9.83 3.73 -2.86
C LYS A 123 -9.36 5.13 -2.56
N VAL A 124 -10.13 6.15 -2.91
CA VAL A 124 -9.85 7.54 -2.55
C VAL A 124 -9.73 7.67 -1.03
N LEU A 125 -10.74 7.18 -0.29
CA LEU A 125 -10.76 7.32 1.16
C LEU A 125 -9.63 6.52 1.82
N THR A 126 -9.43 5.26 1.43
CA THR A 126 -8.33 4.42 1.95
C THR A 126 -6.96 4.97 1.61
N THR A 127 -6.76 5.57 0.42
CA THR A 127 -5.49 6.24 0.06
C THR A 127 -5.18 7.36 1.04
N VAL A 128 -6.18 8.17 1.43
CA VAL A 128 -5.99 9.26 2.38
C VAL A 128 -5.77 8.73 3.81
N VAL A 129 -6.66 7.87 4.31
CA VAL A 129 -6.66 7.52 5.74
C VAL A 129 -5.67 6.41 6.11
N CYS A 130 -5.34 5.49 5.19
CA CYS A 130 -4.48 4.34 5.47
C CYS A 130 -3.02 4.53 5.04
N SER A 131 -2.70 5.54 4.22
CA SER A 131 -1.31 5.83 3.85
C SER A 131 -0.55 6.49 4.99
N GLU A 132 0.77 6.29 4.99
CA GLU A 132 1.70 7.08 5.80
C GLU A 132 1.82 8.49 5.21
N PRO A 133 1.99 9.52 6.06
CA PRO A 133 2.15 10.89 5.57
C PRO A 133 3.40 11.02 4.71
N SER A 134 3.36 11.94 3.75
CA SER A 134 4.52 12.28 2.91
C SER A 134 4.40 13.72 2.40
N LYS A 135 5.47 14.27 1.80
CA LYS A 135 5.42 15.59 1.17
C LYS A 135 4.36 15.69 0.06
N GLN A 136 4.08 14.58 -0.63
CA GLN A 136 3.07 14.51 -1.70
C GLN A 136 1.66 14.24 -1.16
N LEU A 137 1.56 13.71 0.06
CA LEU A 137 0.30 13.40 0.72
C LEU A 137 0.37 13.89 2.18
N PRO A 138 0.23 15.21 2.42
CA PRO A 138 0.05 15.75 3.76
C PRO A 138 -1.32 15.31 4.28
N LYS A 139 -1.32 14.13 4.91
CA LYS A 139 -2.49 13.30 5.18
C LYS A 139 -3.65 14.06 5.80
N GLN A 140 -3.39 14.85 6.84
CA GLN A 140 -4.45 15.58 7.54
C GLN A 140 -5.04 16.71 6.70
N GLN A 141 -4.22 17.45 5.94
CA GLN A 141 -4.68 18.52 5.06
C GLN A 141 -5.53 17.99 3.91
N VAL A 142 -5.11 16.86 3.32
CA VAL A 142 -5.85 16.16 2.27
C VAL A 142 -7.19 15.67 2.80
N PHE A 143 -7.20 15.04 3.98
CA PHE A 143 -8.43 14.56 4.60
C PHE A 143 -9.42 15.68 4.91
N GLU A 144 -8.95 16.80 5.44
CA GLU A 144 -9.79 17.98 5.70
C GLU A 144 -10.36 18.55 4.41
N SER A 145 -9.54 18.69 3.36
CA SER A 145 -9.97 19.21 2.06
C SER A 145 -10.98 18.29 1.38
N LEU A 146 -10.81 16.96 1.48
CA LEU A 146 -11.79 15.98 1.01
C LEU A 146 -13.10 16.08 1.79
N SER A 147 -13.03 16.19 3.12
CA SER A 147 -14.19 16.32 4.00
C SER A 147 -15.00 17.58 3.70
N GLU A 148 -14.31 18.71 3.51
CA GLU A 148 -14.91 19.99 3.15
C GLU A 148 -15.61 19.93 1.79
N ALA A 149 -14.93 19.40 0.76
CA ALA A 149 -15.49 19.26 -0.58
C ALA A 149 -16.76 18.38 -0.57
N ILE A 150 -16.71 17.24 0.12
CA ILE A 150 -17.87 16.34 0.28
C ILE A 150 -19.01 17.04 1.02
N ARG A 151 -18.72 17.81 2.07
CA ARG A 151 -19.73 18.48 2.89
C ARG A 151 -20.44 19.60 2.12
N ASN A 152 -19.68 20.42 1.40
CA ASN A 152 -20.17 21.69 0.89
C ASN A 152 -20.70 21.63 -0.54
N VAL A 153 -20.28 20.65 -1.35
CA VAL A 153 -20.71 20.59 -2.76
C VAL A 153 -22.24 20.48 -2.89
N PRO A 154 -22.90 21.25 -3.78
CA PRO A 154 -24.35 21.17 -3.94
C PRO A 154 -24.84 19.76 -4.30
N GLN A 155 -24.15 19.08 -5.22
CA GLN A 155 -24.43 17.71 -5.61
C GLN A 155 -23.19 16.82 -5.53
N LEU A 156 -23.30 15.70 -4.82
CA LEU A 156 -22.25 14.68 -4.70
C LEU A 156 -22.68 13.39 -5.38
N ILE A 157 -21.80 12.83 -6.21
CA ILE A 157 -21.94 11.47 -6.72
C ILE A 157 -20.68 10.70 -6.38
N VAL A 158 -20.82 9.58 -5.67
CA VAL A 158 -19.71 8.66 -5.43
C VAL A 158 -19.97 7.35 -6.16
N GLY A 159 -18.94 6.77 -6.77
CA GLY A 159 -19.04 5.47 -7.41
C GLY A 159 -17.92 4.54 -6.98
N ASP A 160 -18.28 3.30 -6.65
CA ASP A 160 -17.31 2.24 -6.37
C ASP A 160 -17.95 0.87 -6.60
N ALA A 161 -17.17 -0.15 -6.92
CA ALA A 161 -17.64 -1.53 -6.86
C ALA A 161 -17.72 -2.02 -5.40
N ASP A 162 -16.82 -1.55 -4.56
CA ASP A 162 -16.54 -2.04 -3.21
C ASP A 162 -17.10 -1.07 -2.14
N LEU A 163 -18.12 -0.27 -2.49
CA LEU A 163 -18.62 0.78 -1.60
C LEU A 163 -19.13 0.18 -0.29
N SER A 164 -18.36 0.36 0.79
CA SER A 164 -18.62 -0.26 2.07
C SER A 164 -19.51 0.57 2.99
N ASP A 165 -20.03 -0.07 4.04
CA ASP A 165 -20.75 0.63 5.11
C ASP A 165 -19.87 1.67 5.84
N ILE A 166 -18.54 1.49 5.85
CA ILE A 166 -17.60 2.47 6.41
C ILE A 166 -17.65 3.75 5.58
N SER A 167 -17.51 3.63 4.27
CA SER A 167 -17.56 4.74 3.33
C SER A 167 -18.94 5.42 3.30
N LEU A 168 -20.02 4.65 3.28
CA LEU A 168 -21.39 5.19 3.35
C LEU A 168 -21.63 5.92 4.68
N SER A 169 -21.16 5.38 5.80
CA SER A 169 -21.29 6.04 7.11
C SER A 169 -20.51 7.34 7.15
N TYR A 170 -19.31 7.39 6.57
CA TYR A 170 -18.53 8.61 6.47
C TYR A 170 -19.23 9.70 5.64
N ILE A 171 -19.81 9.35 4.48
CA ILE A 171 -20.60 10.30 3.69
C ILE A 171 -21.78 10.81 4.52
N LYS A 172 -22.47 9.93 5.25
CA LYS A 172 -23.61 10.31 6.11
C LYS A 172 -23.23 11.22 7.28
N GLU A 173 -22.04 11.03 7.85
CA GLU A 173 -21.51 11.93 8.88
C GLU A 173 -21.28 13.35 8.33
N LEU A 174 -20.99 13.48 7.03
CA LEU A 174 -20.78 14.76 6.37
C LEU A 174 -22.05 15.33 5.70
N ARG A 175 -22.99 14.47 5.31
CA ARG A 175 -24.21 14.80 4.58
C ARG A 175 -25.38 13.99 5.13
N SER A 176 -26.44 14.64 5.60
CA SER A 176 -27.57 13.97 6.27
C SER A 176 -28.39 13.02 5.39
N GLU A 177 -28.35 13.16 4.06
CA GLU A 177 -29.15 12.37 3.11
C GLU A 177 -28.25 11.67 2.09
N VAL A 178 -28.37 10.35 1.93
CA VAL A 178 -27.65 9.55 0.93
C VAL A 178 -28.60 8.52 0.31
N THR A 179 -28.74 8.56 -1.03
CA THR A 179 -29.40 7.51 -1.80
C THR A 179 -28.34 6.53 -2.32
N LEU A 180 -28.49 5.24 -2.07
CA LEU A 180 -27.66 4.19 -2.64
C LEU A 180 -28.36 3.61 -3.88
N LEU A 181 -27.74 3.77 -5.04
CA LEU A 181 -28.06 3.05 -6.26
C LEU A 181 -27.20 1.77 -6.30
N ASP A 182 -27.84 0.62 -6.19
CA ASP A 182 -27.18 -0.68 -6.20
C ASP A 182 -27.43 -1.38 -7.55
N CYS A 183 -26.36 -1.58 -8.33
CA CYS A 183 -26.44 -2.23 -9.63
C CYS A 183 -26.15 -3.72 -9.51
N THR A 184 -27.14 -4.55 -9.84
CA THR A 184 -27.09 -6.03 -9.75
C THR A 184 -26.57 -6.70 -11.02
N GLU A 185 -26.17 -5.93 -12.04
CA GLU A 185 -25.56 -6.47 -13.26
C GLU A 185 -24.34 -7.33 -12.90
N ASN A 186 -24.38 -8.63 -13.21
CA ASN A 186 -23.30 -9.58 -12.91
C ASN A 186 -22.44 -9.87 -14.16
N PRO A 187 -21.26 -9.22 -14.30
CA PRO A 187 -20.35 -9.47 -15.42
C PRO A 187 -19.45 -10.71 -15.25
N TYR A 188 -19.60 -11.48 -14.17
CA TYR A 188 -18.66 -12.52 -13.74
C TYR A 188 -19.19 -13.96 -13.84
N SER A 189 -20.49 -14.15 -14.06
CA SER A 189 -21.17 -15.46 -14.10
C SER A 189 -20.57 -16.50 -15.06
N SER A 190 -19.88 -16.06 -16.11
CA SER A 190 -19.23 -16.92 -17.10
C SER A 190 -17.73 -17.17 -16.84
N ILE A 191 -17.19 -16.70 -15.72
CA ILE A 191 -15.76 -16.75 -15.41
C ILE A 191 -15.51 -17.80 -14.33
N LYS A 192 -14.58 -18.72 -14.62
CA LYS A 192 -14.09 -19.70 -13.65
C LYS A 192 -13.03 -19.08 -12.76
N ALA A 193 -13.18 -19.18 -11.45
CA ALA A 193 -12.17 -18.80 -10.48
C ALA A 193 -11.62 -20.06 -9.77
N VAL A 194 -10.30 -20.17 -9.68
CA VAL A 194 -9.62 -21.30 -9.03
C VAL A 194 -8.71 -20.78 -7.94
N ILE A 195 -8.91 -21.23 -6.70
CA ILE A 195 -7.98 -20.96 -5.60
C ILE A 195 -6.97 -22.11 -5.54
N THR A 196 -5.67 -21.79 -5.51
CA THR A 196 -4.59 -22.78 -5.53
C THR A 196 -3.45 -22.42 -4.58
N ASP A 197 -2.58 -23.38 -4.27
CA ASP A 197 -1.40 -23.13 -3.45
C ASP A 197 -0.27 -22.48 -4.26
N LYS A 198 0.08 -21.25 -3.86
CA LYS A 198 1.17 -20.46 -4.44
C LYS A 198 2.50 -21.17 -4.40
N ASN A 199 2.84 -21.77 -3.26
CA ASN A 199 4.18 -22.32 -3.10
C ASN A 199 4.38 -23.50 -4.05
N GLN A 200 3.39 -24.38 -4.17
CA GLN A 200 3.40 -25.47 -5.15
C GLN A 200 3.49 -24.95 -6.58
N TYR A 201 2.71 -23.92 -6.91
CA TYR A 201 2.74 -23.30 -8.23
C TYR A 201 4.14 -22.78 -8.58
N LEU A 202 4.75 -22.01 -7.67
CA LEU A 202 6.06 -21.40 -7.86
C LEU A 202 7.23 -22.39 -7.78
N SER A 203 7.06 -23.50 -7.04
CA SER A 203 8.09 -24.55 -6.94
C SER A 203 8.12 -25.51 -8.14
N ASN A 204 7.23 -25.32 -9.11
CA ASN A 204 7.19 -26.15 -10.31
C ASN A 204 8.46 -25.93 -11.16
N VAL A 205 9.18 -27.01 -11.45
CA VAL A 205 10.42 -26.97 -12.25
C VAL A 205 10.19 -26.49 -13.69
N TYR A 206 8.95 -26.58 -14.19
CA TYR A 206 8.52 -26.10 -15.51
C TYR A 206 7.81 -24.74 -15.46
N LEU A 207 8.03 -23.93 -14.41
CA LEU A 207 7.32 -22.65 -14.25
C LEU A 207 7.53 -21.71 -15.45
N LYS A 208 8.71 -21.75 -16.08
CA LYS A 208 9.05 -20.90 -17.22
C LYS A 208 8.30 -21.30 -18.48
N GLU A 209 8.32 -22.58 -18.82
CA GLU A 209 7.57 -23.17 -19.93
C GLU A 209 6.08 -22.92 -19.73
N ARG A 210 5.59 -23.14 -18.50
CA ARG A 210 4.21 -22.86 -18.13
C ARG A 210 3.82 -21.39 -18.32
N LEU A 211 4.68 -20.44 -17.94
CA LEU A 211 4.43 -19.01 -18.19
C LEU A 211 4.34 -18.72 -19.69
N ILE A 212 5.23 -19.27 -20.51
CA ILE A 212 5.38 -18.89 -21.92
C ILE A 212 4.34 -19.59 -22.81
N ASP A 213 4.13 -20.88 -22.58
CA ASP A 213 3.40 -21.76 -23.50
C ASP A 213 1.94 -21.95 -23.09
N GLU A 214 1.61 -21.82 -21.79
CA GLU A 214 0.26 -22.06 -21.26
C GLU A 214 -0.39 -20.79 -20.72
N ASP A 215 0.13 -20.26 -19.60
CA ASP A 215 -0.59 -19.29 -18.78
C ASP A 215 -0.51 -17.87 -19.38
N LYS A 216 0.65 -17.49 -19.94
CA LYS A 216 0.98 -16.19 -20.55
C LYS A 216 0.85 -14.95 -19.67
N VAL A 217 0.10 -14.98 -18.56
CA VAL A 217 -0.12 -13.83 -17.69
C VAL A 217 0.04 -14.21 -16.23
N PHE A 218 1.10 -13.68 -15.61
CA PHE A 218 1.34 -13.74 -14.18
C PHE A 218 1.20 -12.36 -13.54
N LEU A 219 0.27 -12.23 -12.62
CA LEU A 219 0.03 -11.02 -11.86
C LEU A 219 0.51 -11.21 -10.43
N PHE A 220 1.20 -10.23 -9.87
CA PHE A 220 1.77 -10.29 -8.53
C PHE A 220 1.26 -9.12 -7.72
N ASP A 221 0.53 -9.37 -6.64
CA ASP A 221 0.12 -8.27 -5.75
C ASP A 221 1.30 -7.66 -4.96
N SER A 222 2.47 -8.33 -4.96
CA SER A 222 3.72 -7.90 -4.33
C SER A 222 4.88 -7.79 -5.33
N LEU A 223 5.56 -6.64 -5.34
CA LEU A 223 6.78 -6.43 -6.12
C LEU A 223 7.92 -7.37 -5.68
N VAL A 224 7.97 -7.73 -4.39
CA VAL A 224 9.01 -8.64 -3.86
C VAL A 224 8.93 -10.01 -4.55
N THR A 225 7.72 -10.57 -4.62
CA THR A 225 7.49 -11.87 -5.25
C THR A 225 7.70 -11.80 -6.76
N LEU A 226 7.26 -10.72 -7.41
CA LEU A 226 7.53 -10.50 -8.83
C LEU A 226 9.03 -10.59 -9.12
N ARG A 227 9.85 -9.84 -8.38
CA ARG A 227 11.32 -9.83 -8.55
C ARG A 227 11.95 -11.19 -8.28
N GLN A 228 11.57 -11.84 -7.19
CA GLN A 228 12.05 -13.19 -6.87
C GLN A 228 11.72 -14.19 -7.98
N VAL A 229 10.49 -14.14 -8.52
CA VAL A 229 10.06 -15.04 -9.59
C VAL A 229 10.80 -14.71 -10.89
N THR A 230 10.92 -13.45 -11.28
CA THR A 230 11.72 -13.02 -12.46
C THR A 230 13.14 -13.58 -12.41
N GLN A 231 13.81 -13.45 -11.25
CA GLN A 231 15.15 -13.97 -11.04
C GLN A 231 15.17 -15.51 -11.13
N SER A 232 14.20 -16.20 -10.53
CA SER A 232 14.11 -17.66 -10.56
C SER A 232 13.84 -18.24 -11.96
N LEU A 233 13.16 -17.49 -12.83
CA LEU A 233 12.94 -17.82 -14.25
C LEU A 233 14.21 -17.64 -15.11
N GLY A 234 15.30 -17.18 -14.49
CA GLY A 234 16.60 -16.98 -15.13
C GLY A 234 16.79 -15.61 -15.79
N TYR A 235 15.86 -14.69 -15.63
CA TYR A 235 15.98 -13.32 -16.15
C TYR A 235 16.71 -12.45 -15.14
N LYS A 236 18.04 -12.43 -15.26
CA LYS A 236 18.93 -11.84 -14.26
C LYS A 236 19.99 -10.94 -14.85
N ASP A 237 20.36 -9.89 -14.13
CA ASP A 237 21.45 -8.99 -14.50
C ASP A 237 22.83 -9.54 -14.11
N SER A 238 23.88 -8.75 -14.32
CA SER A 238 25.26 -9.08 -13.96
C SER A 238 25.47 -9.27 -12.45
N ASN A 239 24.64 -8.65 -11.62
CA ASN A 239 24.62 -8.82 -10.17
C ASN A 239 23.75 -10.02 -9.74
N LYS A 240 23.22 -10.79 -10.69
CA LYS A 240 22.34 -11.95 -10.49
C LYS A 240 20.98 -11.60 -9.86
N LEU A 241 20.62 -10.32 -9.82
CA LEU A 241 19.29 -9.85 -9.45
C LEU A 241 18.36 -9.94 -10.66
N ASP A 242 17.06 -9.77 -10.45
CA ASP A 242 16.08 -9.73 -11.53
C ASP A 242 16.38 -8.63 -12.56
N SER A 243 16.10 -8.93 -13.83
CA SER A 243 16.32 -8.00 -14.96
C SER A 243 15.14 -7.99 -15.93
N GLU A 244 14.51 -6.84 -16.06
CA GLU A 244 13.42 -6.61 -17.03
C GLU A 244 13.95 -6.60 -18.46
N ASP A 245 15.18 -6.16 -18.70
CA ASP A 245 15.81 -6.16 -20.03
C ASP A 245 16.04 -7.60 -20.53
N GLU A 246 16.52 -8.49 -19.66
CA GLU A 246 16.70 -9.91 -20.01
C GLU A 246 15.36 -10.62 -20.19
N ALA A 247 14.35 -10.27 -19.37
CA ALA A 247 12.99 -10.75 -19.56
C ALA A 247 12.41 -10.32 -20.91
N LEU A 248 12.61 -9.05 -21.29
CA LEU A 248 12.15 -8.48 -22.55
C LEU A 248 12.83 -9.14 -23.76
N LYS A 249 14.14 -9.41 -23.70
CA LYS A 249 14.85 -10.22 -24.71
C LYS A 249 14.27 -11.64 -24.84
N GLY A 250 13.80 -12.20 -23.73
CA GLY A 250 13.06 -13.47 -23.70
C GLY A 250 11.62 -13.38 -24.23
N GLY A 251 11.14 -12.19 -24.60
CA GLY A 251 9.78 -11.93 -25.04
C GLY A 251 8.75 -11.75 -23.91
N ILE A 252 9.20 -11.44 -22.69
CA ILE A 252 8.34 -11.27 -21.51
C ILE A 252 8.29 -9.80 -21.12
N LEU A 253 7.10 -9.19 -21.15
CA LEU A 253 6.91 -7.82 -20.68
C LEU A 253 6.67 -7.82 -19.16
N ILE A 254 7.54 -7.12 -18.42
CA ILE A 254 7.38 -6.93 -16.98
C ILE A 254 6.91 -5.49 -16.70
N ILE A 255 5.84 -5.29 -15.92
CA ILE A 255 5.27 -3.96 -15.64
C ILE A 255 5.06 -3.71 -14.14
N HIS A 256 5.58 -2.60 -13.63
CA HIS A 256 5.40 -2.13 -12.25
C HIS A 256 5.68 -0.62 -12.12
N ALA A 257 5.42 -0.05 -10.94
CA ALA A 257 5.58 1.39 -10.68
C ALA A 257 6.90 2.01 -11.17
N HIS A 258 8.02 1.28 -11.01
CA HIS A 258 9.38 1.76 -11.25
C HIS A 258 9.91 1.50 -12.67
N ASN A 259 9.04 1.12 -13.62
CA ASN A 259 9.46 0.88 -15.01
C ASN A 259 8.47 1.38 -16.07
N LYS A 260 7.44 2.13 -15.67
CA LYS A 260 6.35 2.56 -16.57
C LYS A 260 6.82 3.42 -17.77
N ASP A 261 7.92 4.15 -17.61
CA ASP A 261 8.46 5.04 -18.65
C ASP A 261 9.53 4.37 -19.53
N MET A 262 9.83 3.08 -19.28
CA MET A 262 10.65 2.31 -20.21
C MET A 262 9.93 2.19 -21.57
N PRO A 263 10.63 2.20 -22.72
CA PRO A 263 9.99 2.28 -24.04
C PRO A 263 8.89 1.23 -24.29
N ALA A 264 9.14 -0.04 -23.93
CA ALA A 264 8.19 -1.13 -24.11
C ALA A 264 6.97 -1.01 -23.18
N GLN A 265 7.19 -0.66 -21.92
CA GLN A 265 6.16 -0.46 -20.91
C GLN A 265 5.32 0.78 -21.21
N LYS A 266 5.96 1.87 -21.63
CA LYS A 266 5.29 3.10 -22.05
C LYS A 266 4.41 2.85 -23.27
N ALA A 267 4.95 2.21 -24.31
CA ALA A 267 4.18 1.82 -25.49
C ALA A 267 2.99 0.92 -25.11
N PHE A 268 3.20 0.00 -24.17
CA PHE A 268 2.13 -0.84 -23.66
C PHE A 268 1.07 -0.06 -22.89
N LEU A 269 1.45 0.90 -22.05
CA LEU A 269 0.50 1.69 -21.28
C LEU A 269 -0.28 2.69 -22.15
N GLU A 270 0.32 3.19 -23.23
CA GLU A 270 -0.33 4.05 -24.22
C GLU A 270 -1.30 3.29 -25.11
N ASN A 271 -0.94 2.07 -25.57
CA ASN A 271 -1.81 1.24 -26.40
C ASN A 271 -1.75 -0.24 -26.01
N PRO A 272 -2.35 -0.63 -24.88
CA PRO A 272 -2.20 -1.97 -24.31
C PRO A 272 -2.78 -3.07 -25.20
N ASN A 273 -3.81 -2.77 -25.99
CA ASN A 273 -4.51 -3.74 -26.84
C ASN A 273 -3.76 -4.12 -28.11
N GLU A 274 -2.94 -3.21 -28.65
CA GLU A 274 -2.08 -3.50 -29.80
C GLU A 274 -0.70 -3.98 -29.34
N GLU A 275 -0.12 -3.36 -28.32
CA GLU A 275 1.24 -3.65 -27.88
C GLU A 275 1.38 -5.06 -27.30
N ILE A 276 0.35 -5.57 -26.61
CA ILE A 276 0.38 -6.90 -25.98
C ILE A 276 0.73 -8.03 -26.96
N LYS A 277 0.40 -7.86 -28.25
CA LYS A 277 0.64 -8.84 -29.32
C LYS A 277 2.13 -9.09 -29.58
N LYS A 278 3.02 -8.20 -29.12
CA LYS A 278 4.48 -8.31 -29.30
C LYS A 278 5.16 -9.24 -28.31
N TYR A 279 4.48 -9.64 -27.24
CA TYR A 279 5.07 -10.38 -26.13
C TYR A 279 4.52 -11.80 -26.06
N LYS A 280 5.36 -12.74 -25.65
CA LYS A 280 4.97 -14.13 -25.38
C LYS A 280 4.17 -14.24 -24.10
N ALA A 281 4.55 -13.45 -23.10
CA ALA A 281 3.89 -13.39 -21.80
C ALA A 281 4.03 -12.01 -21.15
N VAL A 282 3.18 -11.73 -20.17
CA VAL A 282 3.17 -10.52 -19.36
C VAL A 282 3.26 -10.88 -17.88
N MET A 283 4.16 -10.20 -17.16
CA MET A 283 4.22 -10.20 -15.70
C MET A 283 3.93 -8.79 -15.20
N ALA A 284 3.02 -8.62 -14.25
CA ALA A 284 2.69 -7.29 -13.76
C ALA A 284 2.42 -7.23 -12.25
N SER A 285 2.63 -6.06 -11.67
CA SER A 285 2.18 -5.72 -10.31
C SER A 285 1.14 -4.58 -10.35
N PRO A 286 0.25 -4.48 -9.35
CA PRO A 286 -0.88 -3.54 -9.38
C PRO A 286 -0.46 -2.07 -9.24
N CYS A 287 0.82 -1.79 -8.95
CA CYS A 287 1.35 -0.47 -8.62
C CYS A 287 1.52 0.45 -9.85
N LEU A 288 0.59 0.42 -10.79
CA LEU A 288 0.60 1.35 -11.91
C LEU A 288 -0.24 2.57 -11.54
N SER A 289 0.40 3.75 -11.53
CA SER A 289 -0.30 5.04 -11.56
C SER A 289 -1.17 5.19 -12.82
N SER A 290 -0.87 4.37 -13.84
CA SER A 290 -1.58 4.22 -15.10
C SER A 290 -2.42 2.93 -15.11
N GLY A 291 -3.74 3.04 -14.95
CA GLY A 291 -4.62 1.90 -15.17
C GLY A 291 -4.60 1.48 -16.64
N PHE A 292 -4.48 0.19 -16.92
CA PHE A 292 -4.65 -0.36 -18.28
C PHE A 292 -5.87 -1.28 -18.33
N SER A 293 -6.39 -1.53 -19.54
CA SER A 293 -7.46 -2.50 -19.76
C SER A 293 -7.24 -3.21 -21.10
N ILE A 294 -7.05 -4.53 -21.03
CA ILE A 294 -6.88 -5.40 -22.18
C ILE A 294 -8.23 -6.00 -22.56
N THR A 295 -8.77 -5.53 -23.68
CA THR A 295 -10.01 -6.03 -24.31
C THR A 295 -9.73 -6.95 -25.49
N THR A 296 -8.52 -6.94 -26.05
CA THR A 296 -8.07 -7.91 -27.05
C THR A 296 -7.79 -9.27 -26.39
N HIS A 297 -8.08 -10.37 -27.08
CA HIS A 297 -7.76 -11.71 -26.58
C HIS A 297 -6.23 -11.93 -26.55
N PHE A 298 -5.72 -12.47 -25.44
CA PHE A 298 -4.30 -12.81 -25.27
C PHE A 298 -4.12 -14.20 -24.65
N THR A 299 -4.91 -14.50 -23.62
CA THR A 299 -4.97 -15.80 -22.94
C THR A 299 -6.37 -16.02 -22.37
N ASP A 300 -6.75 -17.28 -22.23
CA ASP A 300 -7.98 -17.66 -21.52
C ASP A 300 -7.78 -17.71 -20.00
N LYS A 301 -6.53 -17.79 -19.53
CA LYS A 301 -6.17 -17.98 -18.12
C LYS A 301 -5.24 -16.88 -17.61
N VAL A 302 -5.57 -16.30 -16.46
CA VAL A 302 -4.69 -15.39 -15.71
C VAL A 302 -4.34 -16.01 -14.37
N VAL A 303 -3.07 -15.95 -13.98
CA VAL A 303 -2.61 -16.40 -12.65
C VAL A 303 -2.25 -15.19 -11.80
N VAL A 304 -2.80 -15.11 -10.59
CA VAL A 304 -2.57 -14.02 -9.64
C VAL A 304 -1.91 -14.59 -8.39
N PHE A 305 -0.66 -14.21 -8.14
CA PHE A 305 0.06 -14.52 -6.92
C PHE A 305 -0.30 -13.52 -5.83
N CYS A 306 -0.80 -14.07 -4.72
CA CYS A 306 -1.37 -13.32 -3.62
C CYS A 306 -0.45 -13.39 -2.39
N ASP A 307 0.04 -12.23 -1.96
CA ASP A 307 0.95 -11.99 -0.84
C ASP A 307 0.33 -11.10 0.24
N LYS A 308 -1.01 -10.97 0.24
CA LYS A 308 -1.76 -10.15 1.20
C LYS A 308 -1.35 -8.67 1.12
N THR A 309 -1.15 -8.18 -0.10
CA THR A 309 -1.00 -6.74 -0.36
C THR A 309 -2.35 -6.14 -0.74
N LEU A 310 -3.07 -6.85 -1.62
CA LEU A 310 -4.41 -6.52 -2.09
C LEU A 310 -5.48 -7.38 -1.40
N THR A 311 -6.61 -6.76 -1.09
CA THR A 311 -7.85 -7.40 -0.61
C THR A 311 -8.52 -8.23 -1.72
N PRO A 312 -9.48 -9.12 -1.41
CA PRO A 312 -10.14 -9.95 -2.41
C PRO A 312 -10.69 -9.20 -3.63
N LEU A 313 -11.42 -8.11 -3.41
CA LEU A 313 -11.99 -7.31 -4.50
C LEU A 313 -10.92 -6.62 -5.34
N GLU A 314 -9.84 -6.13 -4.71
CA GLU A 314 -8.68 -5.59 -5.41
C GLU A 314 -7.98 -6.64 -6.28
N LEU A 315 -7.83 -7.87 -5.78
CA LEU A 315 -7.26 -8.98 -6.55
C LEU A 315 -8.12 -9.30 -7.78
N ILE A 316 -9.45 -9.31 -7.62
CA ILE A 316 -10.39 -9.52 -8.73
C ILE A 316 -10.29 -8.38 -9.74
N ASN A 317 -10.32 -7.12 -9.28
CA ASN A 317 -10.19 -5.96 -10.14
C ASN A 317 -8.86 -5.94 -10.90
N PHE A 318 -7.77 -6.39 -10.26
CA PHE A 318 -6.46 -6.51 -10.88
C PHE A 318 -6.45 -7.62 -11.96
N ALA A 319 -7.01 -8.79 -11.66
CA ALA A 319 -7.13 -9.88 -12.63
C ALA A 319 -8.01 -9.51 -13.83
N ARG A 320 -9.13 -8.81 -13.56
CA ARG A 320 -10.09 -8.38 -14.58
C ARG A 320 -9.59 -7.24 -15.47
N ARG A 321 -8.35 -6.77 -15.32
CA ARG A 321 -7.71 -5.95 -16.36
C ARG A 321 -7.54 -6.70 -17.68
N PHE A 322 -7.48 -8.05 -17.64
CA PHE A 322 -7.56 -8.93 -18.81
C PHE A 322 -9.01 -9.36 -19.04
N ARG A 323 -9.76 -8.53 -19.79
CA ARG A 323 -11.22 -8.61 -19.87
C ARG A 323 -11.74 -9.88 -20.55
N THR A 324 -10.98 -10.42 -21.49
CA THR A 324 -11.35 -11.62 -22.27
C THR A 324 -11.09 -12.93 -21.54
N ALA A 325 -10.24 -12.93 -20.51
CA ALA A 325 -9.88 -14.14 -19.77
C ALA A 325 -11.14 -14.78 -19.15
N LYS A 326 -11.24 -16.11 -19.31
CA LYS A 326 -12.36 -16.94 -18.86
C LYS A 326 -12.03 -17.73 -17.60
N GLN A 327 -10.75 -17.82 -17.25
CA GLN A 327 -10.26 -18.46 -16.05
C GLN A 327 -9.31 -17.54 -15.29
N ILE A 328 -9.49 -17.45 -13.97
CA ILE A 328 -8.59 -16.71 -13.08
C ILE A 328 -8.15 -17.64 -11.96
N TRP A 329 -6.84 -17.79 -11.80
CA TRP A 329 -6.24 -18.63 -10.78
C TRP A 329 -5.62 -17.74 -9.72
N PHE A 330 -6.17 -17.77 -8.51
CA PHE A 330 -5.64 -17.06 -7.36
C PHE A 330 -4.74 -17.99 -6.55
N ALA A 331 -3.44 -17.77 -6.66
CA ALA A 331 -2.40 -18.52 -5.97
C ALA A 331 -2.11 -17.87 -4.61
N VAL A 332 -2.58 -18.51 -3.53
CA VAL A 332 -2.47 -18.06 -2.13
C VAL A 332 -1.46 -18.91 -1.37
N ASP A 333 -0.87 -18.40 -0.29
CA ASP A 333 -0.04 -19.22 0.61
C ASP A 333 -0.95 -20.09 1.49
N ALA A 334 -1.43 -21.20 0.92
CA ALA A 334 -2.49 -22.02 1.51
C ALA A 334 -2.10 -22.58 2.88
N TYR A 335 -0.82 -22.96 3.05
CA TYR A 335 -0.29 -23.40 4.34
C TYR A 335 -0.38 -22.31 5.40
N LYS A 336 0.09 -21.08 5.09
CA LYS A 336 0.01 -19.98 6.06
C LYS A 336 -1.42 -19.62 6.37
N ASP A 337 -2.29 -19.56 5.37
CA ASP A 337 -3.70 -19.23 5.55
C ASP A 337 -4.42 -20.24 6.45
N PHE A 338 -4.12 -21.54 6.30
CA PHE A 338 -4.70 -22.59 7.13
C PHE A 338 -4.35 -22.46 8.62
N ILE A 339 -3.12 -22.03 8.95
CA ILE A 339 -2.65 -21.90 10.34
C ILE A 339 -2.78 -20.47 10.89
N THR A 340 -3.27 -19.52 10.09
CA THR A 340 -3.33 -18.12 10.51
C THR A 340 -4.41 -17.95 11.58
N PRO A 341 -4.08 -17.39 12.76
CA PRO A 341 -5.07 -17.14 13.79
C PRO A 341 -6.07 -16.06 13.36
N HIS A 342 -7.19 -15.96 14.08
CA HIS A 342 -8.15 -14.87 13.87
C HIS A 342 -7.49 -13.49 13.90
N ALA A 343 -7.95 -12.62 13.00
CA ALA A 343 -7.53 -11.23 12.95
C ALA A 343 -7.78 -10.54 14.29
N LYS A 344 -6.73 -9.92 14.85
CA LYS A 344 -6.87 -9.07 16.03
C LYS A 344 -7.21 -7.66 15.59
N GLU A 345 -8.40 -7.22 15.95
CA GLU A 345 -8.89 -5.89 15.63
C GLU A 345 -8.43 -4.85 16.64
N THR A 346 -8.24 -3.64 16.13
CA THR A 346 -7.94 -2.46 16.94
C THR A 346 -9.26 -1.77 17.26
N THR A 347 -9.52 -1.52 18.54
CA THR A 347 -10.69 -0.75 18.97
C THR A 347 -10.36 0.73 18.96
N TYR A 348 -11.20 1.57 18.35
CA TYR A 348 -11.03 3.02 18.41
C TYR A 348 -11.20 3.56 19.84
N LYS A 349 -10.29 4.42 20.28
CA LYS A 349 -10.24 5.01 21.63
C LYS A 349 -9.83 6.48 21.52
N PRO A 350 -10.72 7.44 21.80
CA PRO A 350 -10.42 8.87 21.67
C PRO A 350 -9.20 9.35 22.48
N ALA A 351 -8.90 8.69 23.60
CA ALA A 351 -7.74 9.03 24.44
C ALA A 351 -6.37 8.60 23.84
N VAL A 352 -6.37 7.81 22.76
CA VAL A 352 -5.17 7.28 22.09
C VAL A 352 -5.15 7.67 20.61
N HIS A 353 -6.32 7.68 19.98
CA HIS A 353 -6.54 7.90 18.55
C HIS A 353 -7.13 9.30 18.35
N VAL A 354 -6.26 10.29 18.30
CA VAL A 354 -6.60 11.71 18.38
C VAL A 354 -6.71 12.38 17.00
N GLN A 355 -6.14 11.77 15.96
CA GLN A 355 -6.14 12.38 14.64
C GLN A 355 -7.49 12.16 13.93
N PRO A 356 -7.97 13.13 13.13
CA PRO A 356 -9.24 13.03 12.39
C PRO A 356 -9.36 11.75 11.54
N THR A 357 -8.24 11.27 11.00
CA THR A 357 -8.19 10.05 10.17
C THR A 357 -8.26 8.74 10.94
N ASP A 358 -8.01 8.72 12.26
CA ASP A 358 -7.71 7.49 12.99
C ASP A 358 -8.90 6.51 13.04
N LYS A 359 -10.12 7.03 13.24
CA LYS A 359 -11.34 6.21 13.29
C LYS A 359 -11.54 5.43 11.99
N LEU A 360 -11.38 6.09 10.85
CA LEU A 360 -11.51 5.46 9.53
C LEU A 360 -10.32 4.54 9.22
N ASN A 361 -9.10 4.98 9.52
CA ASN A 361 -7.89 4.16 9.38
C ASN A 361 -8.07 2.81 10.10
N ILE A 362 -8.51 2.85 11.37
CA ILE A 362 -8.75 1.65 12.17
C ILE A 362 -9.85 0.78 11.56
N ALA A 363 -10.96 1.38 11.12
CA ALA A 363 -12.06 0.63 10.52
C ALA A 363 -11.62 -0.12 9.25
N PHE A 364 -10.94 0.57 8.32
CA PHE A 364 -10.43 -0.05 7.09
C PHE A 364 -9.33 -1.07 7.36
N ASN A 365 -8.40 -0.79 8.27
CA ASN A 365 -7.34 -1.73 8.62
C ASN A 365 -7.88 -2.98 9.31
N ASN A 366 -8.94 -2.87 10.12
CA ASN A 366 -9.62 -4.04 10.69
C ASN A 366 -10.25 -4.91 9.60
N VAL A 367 -10.93 -4.32 8.62
CA VAL A 367 -11.48 -5.05 7.46
C VAL A 367 -10.35 -5.75 6.69
N LYS A 368 -9.26 -5.03 6.38
CA LYS A 368 -8.08 -5.59 5.71
C LYS A 368 -7.48 -6.75 6.49
N LYS A 369 -7.33 -6.62 7.82
CA LYS A 369 -6.85 -7.70 8.70
C LYS A 369 -7.76 -8.92 8.68
N ARG A 370 -9.08 -8.76 8.68
CA ARG A 370 -10.04 -9.88 8.56
C ARG A 370 -9.84 -10.63 7.26
N PHE A 371 -9.83 -9.92 6.13
CA PHE A 371 -9.60 -10.50 4.81
C PHE A 371 -8.25 -11.22 4.72
N PHE A 372 -7.21 -10.71 5.40
CA PHE A 372 -5.87 -11.29 5.35
C PHE A 372 -5.64 -12.45 6.30
N ALA A 373 -6.56 -12.77 7.24
CA ALA A 373 -6.35 -13.87 8.16
C ALA A 373 -6.40 -15.22 7.39
N PRO A 374 -7.56 -15.72 6.94
CA PRO A 374 -7.59 -16.69 5.85
C PRO A 374 -7.97 -15.99 4.54
N LEU A 375 -6.98 -15.49 3.78
CA LEU A 375 -7.21 -14.84 2.48
C LEU A 375 -7.90 -15.80 1.51
N ALA A 376 -7.46 -17.06 1.46
CA ALA A 376 -8.07 -18.12 0.66
C ALA A 376 -9.58 -18.22 0.88
N LEU A 377 -10.03 -18.26 2.14
CA LEU A 377 -11.45 -18.40 2.48
C LEU A 377 -12.24 -17.16 2.10
N HIS A 378 -11.75 -15.97 2.46
CA HIS A 378 -12.47 -14.73 2.14
C HIS A 378 -12.54 -14.49 0.64
N LEU A 379 -11.48 -14.79 -0.09
CA LEU A 379 -11.48 -14.72 -1.54
C LEU A 379 -12.47 -15.71 -2.15
N HIS A 380 -12.56 -16.94 -1.63
CA HIS A 380 -13.54 -17.92 -2.08
C HIS A 380 -14.97 -17.39 -1.96
N LEU A 381 -15.33 -16.93 -0.75
CA LEU A 381 -16.66 -16.39 -0.47
C LEU A 381 -16.97 -15.15 -1.32
N THR A 382 -15.99 -14.24 -1.47
CA THR A 382 -16.15 -13.03 -2.29
C THR A 382 -16.42 -13.39 -3.75
N LEU A 383 -15.70 -14.39 -4.29
CA LEU A 383 -15.88 -14.84 -5.67
C LEU A 383 -17.27 -15.47 -5.87
N GLU A 384 -17.74 -16.29 -4.93
CA GLU A 384 -19.09 -16.87 -4.97
C GLU A 384 -20.18 -15.79 -4.88
N GLU A 385 -20.04 -14.81 -3.98
CA GLU A 385 -20.99 -13.71 -3.81
C GLU A 385 -21.08 -12.83 -5.07
N LEU A 386 -19.95 -12.60 -5.74
CA LEU A 386 -19.90 -11.93 -7.04
C LEU A 386 -20.38 -12.81 -8.21
N GLY A 387 -20.67 -14.09 -7.97
CA GLY A 387 -21.22 -15.05 -8.93
C GLY A 387 -20.20 -15.68 -9.87
N PHE A 388 -18.92 -15.73 -9.52
CA PHE A 388 -17.94 -16.53 -10.26
C PHE A 388 -18.23 -18.04 -10.12
N MET A 389 -17.82 -18.84 -11.11
CA MET A 389 -17.74 -20.29 -10.96
C MET A 389 -16.49 -20.65 -10.16
N THR A 390 -16.61 -20.68 -8.85
CA THR A 390 -15.48 -20.80 -7.92
C THR A 390 -15.17 -22.27 -7.58
N THR A 391 -13.89 -22.63 -7.61
CA THR A 391 -13.39 -23.94 -7.20
C THR A 391 -12.05 -23.79 -6.47
N SER A 392 -11.65 -24.82 -5.72
CA SER A 392 -10.32 -24.91 -5.11
C SER A 392 -9.55 -26.07 -5.72
N ALA A 393 -8.30 -25.84 -6.12
CA ALA A 393 -7.42 -26.90 -6.62
C ALA A 393 -7.02 -27.84 -5.47
N PRO A 394 -7.08 -29.17 -5.68
CA PRO A 394 -6.72 -30.13 -4.63
C PRO A 394 -5.22 -30.01 -4.32
N SER A 395 -4.89 -30.09 -3.02
CA SER A 395 -3.53 -29.95 -2.55
C SER A 395 -3.36 -30.66 -1.19
N SER A 396 -2.29 -31.43 -1.02
CA SER A 396 -2.01 -32.09 0.27
C SER A 396 -1.19 -31.18 1.19
N PHE A 397 -1.46 -31.23 2.49
CA PHE A 397 -0.71 -30.47 3.50
C PHE A 397 0.81 -30.71 3.42
N THR A 398 1.21 -31.97 3.19
CA THR A 398 2.61 -32.35 3.01
C THR A 398 3.24 -31.68 1.79
N ALA A 399 2.55 -31.67 0.64
CA ALA A 399 3.05 -30.99 -0.55
C ALA A 399 3.16 -29.48 -0.34
N GLN A 400 2.20 -28.86 0.36
CA GLN A 400 2.24 -27.42 0.70
C GLN A 400 3.45 -27.09 1.56
N LEU A 401 3.72 -27.91 2.59
CA LEU A 401 4.86 -27.71 3.48
C LEU A 401 6.21 -27.83 2.76
N PHE A 402 6.38 -28.83 1.88
CA PHE A 402 7.61 -28.98 1.10
C PHE A 402 7.81 -27.81 0.13
N ALA A 403 6.77 -27.44 -0.61
CA ALA A 403 6.83 -26.33 -1.53
C ALA A 403 7.14 -25.00 -0.81
N GLN A 404 6.53 -24.77 0.37
CA GLN A 404 6.81 -23.59 1.19
C GLN A 404 8.27 -23.52 1.60
N LYS A 405 8.89 -24.65 2.00
CA LYS A 405 10.32 -24.69 2.32
C LYS A 405 11.17 -24.30 1.12
N SER A 406 10.88 -24.84 -0.06
CA SER A 406 11.60 -24.52 -1.30
C SER A 406 11.51 -23.04 -1.66
N VAL A 407 10.30 -22.47 -1.64
CA VAL A 407 10.09 -21.03 -1.91
C VAL A 407 10.76 -20.15 -0.86
N THR A 408 10.73 -20.53 0.41
CA THR A 408 11.42 -19.80 1.49
C THR A 408 12.94 -19.80 1.32
N LEU A 409 13.52 -20.93 0.89
CA LEU A 409 14.94 -21.03 0.59
C LEU A 409 15.33 -20.14 -0.60
N ALA A 410 14.53 -20.14 -1.67
CA ALA A 410 14.75 -19.26 -2.82
C ALA A 410 14.67 -17.77 -2.44
N ALA A 411 13.68 -17.39 -1.63
CA ALA A 411 13.54 -16.03 -1.12
C ALA A 411 14.73 -15.59 -0.25
N LYS A 412 15.28 -16.50 0.58
CA LYS A 412 16.49 -16.24 1.37
C LYS A 412 17.72 -16.05 0.47
N ALA A 413 17.90 -16.90 -0.54
CA ALA A 413 18.99 -16.79 -1.49
C ALA A 413 18.93 -15.47 -2.28
N TYR A 414 17.74 -15.06 -2.73
CA TYR A 414 17.54 -13.76 -3.38
C TYR A 414 17.89 -12.60 -2.42
N LYS A 415 17.53 -12.68 -1.14
CA LYS A 415 17.88 -11.66 -0.14
C LYS A 415 19.40 -11.56 0.07
N GLU A 416 20.11 -12.68 0.06
CA GLU A 416 21.57 -12.71 0.15
C GLU A 416 22.21 -12.06 -1.08
N LEU A 417 21.68 -12.30 -2.29
CA LEU A 417 22.12 -11.62 -3.51
C LEU A 417 21.87 -10.10 -3.44
N GLU A 418 20.71 -9.67 -2.94
CA GLU A 418 20.39 -8.25 -2.76
C GLU A 418 21.38 -7.57 -1.79
N VAL A 419 21.69 -8.22 -0.66
CA VAL A 419 22.68 -7.71 0.30
C VAL A 419 24.06 -7.61 -0.35
N GLN A 420 24.50 -8.64 -1.07
CA GLN A 420 25.78 -8.63 -1.77
C GLN A 420 25.85 -7.51 -2.82
N ALA A 421 24.79 -7.35 -3.61
CA ALA A 421 24.70 -6.29 -4.61
C ALA A 421 24.77 -4.90 -3.97
N ILE A 422 24.12 -4.67 -2.82
CA ILE A 422 24.20 -3.39 -2.10
C ILE A 422 25.64 -3.13 -1.63
N VAL A 423 26.32 -4.13 -1.07
CA VAL A 423 27.69 -3.97 -0.59
C VAL A 423 28.66 -3.69 -1.75
N SER A 424 28.52 -4.41 -2.87
CA SER A 424 29.41 -4.32 -4.04
C SER A 424 29.11 -3.16 -4.99
N SER A 425 27.91 -2.57 -4.92
CA SER A 425 27.49 -1.47 -5.80
C SER A 425 28.46 -0.28 -5.75
N PRO A 426 28.61 0.48 -6.85
CA PRO A 426 29.42 1.69 -6.84
C PRO A 426 28.88 2.71 -5.83
N ASP A 427 29.77 3.53 -5.28
CA ASP A 427 29.37 4.67 -4.48
C ASP A 427 28.79 5.75 -5.39
N LEU A 428 27.61 6.27 -5.03
CA LEU A 428 26.97 7.36 -5.76
C LEU A 428 27.33 8.71 -5.14
N THR A 429 27.45 9.74 -5.97
CA THR A 429 27.41 11.14 -5.53
C THR A 429 25.96 11.56 -5.22
N GLN A 430 25.79 12.69 -4.52
CA GLN A 430 24.46 13.25 -4.27
C GLN A 430 23.70 13.54 -5.58
N GLU A 431 24.39 14.03 -6.61
CA GLU A 431 23.82 14.29 -7.94
C GLU A 431 23.38 13.00 -8.62
N GLN A 432 24.22 11.96 -8.61
CA GLN A 432 23.88 10.66 -9.19
C GLN A 432 22.71 10.00 -8.47
N ALA A 433 22.68 10.08 -7.13
CA ALA A 433 21.56 9.57 -6.34
C ALA A 433 20.27 10.35 -6.62
N SER A 434 20.35 11.68 -6.71
CA SER A 434 19.20 12.54 -7.03
C SER A 434 18.68 12.25 -8.43
N TRP A 435 19.58 12.09 -9.40
CA TRP A 435 19.24 11.68 -10.76
C TRP A 435 18.57 10.30 -10.78
N LEU A 436 19.12 9.30 -10.06
CA LEU A 436 18.50 7.97 -9.98
C LEU A 436 17.15 7.96 -9.26
N TRP A 437 16.94 8.82 -8.25
CA TRP A 437 15.63 8.97 -7.61
C TRP A 437 14.60 9.65 -8.51
N ALA A 438 15.04 10.63 -9.31
CA ALA A 438 14.21 11.31 -10.29
C ALA A 438 13.98 10.46 -11.54
N LYS A 439 14.88 9.50 -11.81
CA LYS A 439 14.78 8.59 -12.95
C LYS A 439 13.60 7.65 -12.77
N ASP A 440 12.71 7.66 -13.74
CA ASP A 440 11.53 6.79 -13.75
C ASP A 440 11.87 5.31 -13.90
N ARG A 441 13.00 5.02 -14.55
CA ARG A 441 13.56 3.66 -14.71
C ARG A 441 14.52 3.33 -13.58
N ARG A 442 14.12 2.42 -12.67
CA ARG A 442 15.01 1.87 -11.64
C ARG A 442 15.04 0.35 -11.63
N THR A 443 16.17 -0.22 -12.06
CA THR A 443 16.47 -1.65 -11.97
C THR A 443 16.71 -2.07 -10.51
N SER A 444 16.74 -3.38 -10.24
CA SER A 444 17.13 -3.89 -8.92
C SER A 444 18.55 -3.49 -8.53
N SER A 445 19.48 -3.42 -9.50
CA SER A 445 20.84 -2.91 -9.29
C SER A 445 20.91 -1.39 -9.01
N ASP A 446 20.07 -0.58 -9.66
CA ASP A 446 19.95 0.85 -9.32
C ASP A 446 19.48 1.02 -7.88
N ASN A 447 18.48 0.24 -7.46
CA ASN A 447 17.96 0.26 -6.10
C ASN A 447 19.01 -0.20 -5.07
N ALA A 448 19.86 -1.17 -5.41
CA ALA A 448 20.98 -1.59 -4.57
C ALA A 448 21.98 -0.44 -4.36
N SER A 449 22.33 0.28 -5.43
CA SER A 449 23.22 1.44 -5.39
C SER A 449 22.64 2.60 -4.56
N LEU A 450 21.34 2.88 -4.75
CA LEU A 450 20.61 3.89 -3.95
C LEU A 450 20.55 3.50 -2.47
N THR A 451 20.33 2.23 -2.16
CA THR A 451 20.32 1.74 -0.77
C THR A 451 21.71 1.89 -0.15
N LYS A 452 22.78 1.56 -0.89
CA LYS A 452 24.16 1.79 -0.44
C LYS A 452 24.40 3.27 -0.14
N PHE A 453 23.99 4.16 -1.04
CA PHE A 453 24.07 5.61 -0.86
C PHE A 453 23.33 6.07 0.40
N GLN A 454 22.08 5.62 0.60
CA GLN A 454 21.29 5.94 1.78
C GLN A 454 21.97 5.47 3.07
N ILE A 455 22.52 4.25 3.11
CA ILE A 455 23.25 3.74 4.27
C ILE A 455 24.48 4.62 4.58
N LYS A 456 25.26 5.00 3.57
CA LYS A 456 26.43 5.88 3.76
C LYS A 456 26.01 7.26 4.27
N ARG A 457 24.98 7.85 3.67
CA ARG A 457 24.44 9.17 4.03
C ARG A 457 23.85 9.16 5.44
N ASP A 458 23.02 8.17 5.75
CA ASP A 458 22.26 8.12 7.00
C ASP A 458 23.14 7.73 8.18
N TYR A 459 24.17 6.91 7.98
CA TYR A 459 25.03 6.39 9.05
C TYR A 459 26.47 6.91 9.04
N GLY A 460 26.84 7.77 8.07
CA GLY A 460 28.19 8.35 7.97
C GLY A 460 29.31 7.32 7.73
N VAL A 461 28.99 6.14 7.19
CA VAL A 461 29.98 5.06 7.01
C VAL A 461 30.76 5.22 5.70
N LYS A 462 32.09 5.08 5.76
CA LYS A 462 32.96 5.15 4.57
C LYS A 462 32.81 3.94 3.65
N LYS A 463 32.67 2.74 4.24
CA LYS A 463 32.48 1.47 3.54
C LYS A 463 31.27 0.77 4.14
N VAL A 464 30.34 0.35 3.29
CA VAL A 464 29.14 -0.40 3.68
C VAL A 464 29.49 -1.88 3.83
N THR A 465 29.03 -2.48 4.92
CA THR A 465 29.15 -3.91 5.22
C THR A 465 27.78 -4.59 5.22
N GLU A 466 27.75 -5.93 5.18
CA GLU A 466 26.49 -6.70 5.27
C GLU A 466 25.74 -6.43 6.57
N ASP A 467 26.45 -6.19 7.67
CA ASP A 467 25.88 -5.81 8.96
C ASP A 467 25.12 -4.49 8.87
N ASP A 468 25.69 -3.49 8.19
CA ASP A 468 25.04 -2.19 8.00
C ASP A 468 23.75 -2.30 7.18
N VAL A 469 23.75 -3.15 6.14
CA VAL A 469 22.58 -3.43 5.30
C VAL A 469 21.49 -4.15 6.09
N ASN A 470 21.86 -5.19 6.84
CA ASN A 470 20.92 -5.94 7.68
C ASN A 470 20.32 -5.08 8.80
N PHE A 471 21.13 -4.21 9.40
CA PHE A 471 20.66 -3.19 10.34
C PHE A 471 19.66 -2.26 9.66
N HIS A 472 20.00 -1.73 8.48
CA HIS A 472 19.15 -0.78 7.76
C HIS A 472 17.75 -1.32 7.50
N PHE A 473 17.63 -2.53 6.96
CA PHE A 473 16.31 -3.13 6.71
C PHE A 473 15.48 -3.36 7.97
N LYS A 474 16.11 -3.69 9.11
CA LYS A 474 15.40 -3.86 10.39
C LYS A 474 14.99 -2.51 10.98
N PHE A 475 15.88 -1.52 10.92
CA PHE A 475 15.71 -0.19 11.49
C PHE A 475 14.63 0.62 10.77
N LEU A 476 14.56 0.53 9.43
CA LEU A 476 13.56 1.22 8.62
C LEU A 476 12.12 0.96 9.06
N ALA A 477 11.81 -0.25 9.57
CA ALA A 477 10.46 -0.63 9.93
C ALA A 477 9.85 0.21 11.07
N ASN A 478 10.67 0.78 11.96
CA ASN A 478 10.22 1.60 13.10
C ASN A 478 11.06 2.88 13.24
N ARG A 479 11.66 3.34 12.14
CA ARG A 479 12.47 4.57 12.09
C ARG A 479 11.65 5.80 12.50
N SER A 480 10.36 5.86 12.17
CA SER A 480 9.47 6.96 12.57
C SER A 480 9.35 7.12 14.10
N VAL A 481 9.28 6.01 14.84
CA VAL A 481 9.31 6.03 16.31
C VAL A 481 10.68 6.47 16.80
N PHE A 482 11.75 5.99 16.16
CA PHE A 482 13.11 6.42 16.51
C PHE A 482 13.31 7.93 16.30
N ASP A 483 12.88 8.47 15.15
CA ASP A 483 12.92 9.90 14.79
C ASP A 483 12.17 10.79 15.79
N SER A 484 11.26 10.20 16.56
CA SER A 484 10.46 10.89 17.57
C SER A 484 11.10 10.92 18.96
N PHE A 485 12.25 10.25 19.17
CA PHE A 485 12.96 10.31 20.45
C PHE A 485 13.54 11.71 20.72
N PRO A 486 13.61 12.14 22.00
CA PRO A 486 14.05 13.50 22.34
C PRO A 486 15.55 13.73 22.09
N PHE A 487 16.33 12.67 21.95
CA PHE A 487 17.76 12.75 21.65
C PHE A 487 18.10 12.75 20.16
N VAL A 488 17.11 12.56 19.27
CA VAL A 488 17.36 12.53 17.82
C VAL A 488 17.29 13.94 17.26
N ASN A 489 18.44 14.45 16.80
CA ASN A 489 18.60 15.82 16.36
C ASN A 489 18.74 15.89 14.82
N ARG A 490 17.66 15.53 14.10
CA ARG A 490 17.56 15.71 12.63
C ARG A 490 16.39 16.63 12.28
N SER A 491 16.66 17.67 11.48
CA SER A 491 15.66 18.66 11.05
C SER A 491 15.21 18.52 9.59
N SER A 492 16.03 17.93 8.71
CA SER A 492 15.87 18.06 7.24
C SER A 492 14.88 17.10 6.56
N ASP A 493 14.44 16.03 7.24
CA ASP A 493 13.57 14.99 6.66
C ASP A 493 12.27 14.73 7.45
N LYS A 494 11.91 15.60 8.40
CA LYS A 494 10.70 15.41 9.21
C LYS A 494 9.45 15.61 8.35
N VAL A 495 9.03 14.54 7.69
CA VAL A 495 7.63 14.26 7.42
C VAL A 495 6.87 14.45 8.73
N GLU A 496 5.66 15.01 8.65
CA GLU A 496 4.76 15.21 9.79
C GLU A 496 4.81 14.01 10.74
N ILE A 497 5.38 14.20 11.94
CA ILE A 497 5.52 13.13 12.93
C ILE A 497 4.11 12.84 13.45
N GLU A 498 3.61 11.64 13.18
CA GLU A 498 2.33 11.22 13.75
C GLU A 498 2.41 11.09 15.27
N ASP A 499 1.35 11.55 15.96
CA ASP A 499 1.23 11.52 17.43
C ASP A 499 1.45 10.11 18.03
N LYS A 500 1.10 9.06 17.27
CA LYS A 500 1.31 7.66 17.66
C LYS A 500 2.78 7.34 17.86
N HIS A 501 3.63 7.79 16.94
CA HIS A 501 5.08 7.55 16.99
C HIS A 501 5.71 8.35 18.13
N HIS A 502 5.31 9.61 18.28
CA HIS A 502 5.77 10.48 19.36
C HIS A 502 5.41 9.94 20.75
N SER A 503 4.15 9.57 20.96
CA SER A 503 3.67 9.05 22.25
C SER A 503 4.37 7.75 22.64
N ALA A 504 4.60 6.85 21.68
CA ALA A 504 5.35 5.62 21.91
C ALA A 504 6.82 5.89 22.24
N ALA A 505 7.46 6.82 21.52
CA ALA A 505 8.85 7.20 21.75
C ALA A 505 9.05 7.80 23.14
N MET A 506 8.20 8.75 23.57
CA MET A 506 8.29 9.36 24.90
C MET A 506 8.09 8.33 26.01
N PHE A 507 7.10 7.45 25.87
CA PHE A 507 6.90 6.35 26.83
C PHE A 507 8.15 5.47 26.97
N ILE A 508 8.73 5.02 25.84
CA ILE A 508 9.91 4.14 25.84
C ILE A 508 11.11 4.88 26.41
N TYR A 509 11.30 6.14 26.04
CA TYR A 509 12.40 6.96 26.54
C TYR A 509 12.34 7.08 28.06
N ASP A 510 11.22 7.55 28.62
CA ASP A 510 11.13 7.80 30.06
C ASP A 510 11.13 6.51 30.90
N ASN A 511 10.44 5.47 30.44
CA ASN A 511 10.21 4.27 31.26
C ASN A 511 11.25 3.17 31.06
N ILE A 512 12.05 3.23 29.98
CA ILE A 512 13.02 2.18 29.64
C ILE A 512 14.41 2.76 29.45
N LEU A 513 14.57 3.82 28.66
CA LEU A 513 15.91 4.35 28.39
C LEU A 513 16.40 5.18 29.59
N ARG A 514 15.77 6.32 29.85
CA ARG A 514 16.14 7.26 30.91
C ARG A 514 16.10 6.62 32.29
N LYS A 515 15.04 5.86 32.61
CA LYS A 515 14.88 5.18 33.91
C LYS A 515 16.04 4.23 34.24
N TYR A 516 16.64 3.60 33.24
CA TYR A 516 17.74 2.63 33.44
C TYR A 516 19.11 3.22 33.11
N GLY A 517 19.22 4.56 33.02
CA GLY A 517 20.49 5.26 32.90
C GLY A 517 21.01 5.38 31.47
N PHE A 518 20.15 5.31 30.45
CA PHE A 518 20.54 5.70 29.10
C PHE A 518 20.98 7.17 29.11
N SER A 519 22.20 7.39 28.65
CA SER A 519 22.73 8.70 28.28
C SER A 519 23.15 8.64 26.82
N VAL A 520 22.94 9.75 26.11
CA VAL A 520 23.36 9.93 24.72
C VAL A 520 24.86 9.73 24.56
N ASP A 521 25.63 10.33 25.47
CA ASP A 521 27.09 10.26 25.51
C ASP A 521 27.59 8.97 26.18
N GLY A 522 26.68 8.15 26.68
CA GLY A 522 27.00 6.87 27.30
C GLY A 522 27.25 5.77 26.26
N ASP A 523 28.24 4.93 26.55
CA ASP A 523 28.52 3.75 25.73
C ASP A 523 27.39 2.72 25.84
N ALA A 524 26.86 2.55 27.05
CA ALA A 524 25.88 1.52 27.38
C ALA A 524 25.14 1.82 28.69
N PHE A 525 24.02 1.13 28.89
CA PHE A 525 23.37 1.04 30.19
C PHE A 525 23.02 -0.42 30.50
N TRP A 526 22.59 -0.70 31.74
CA TRP A 526 22.38 -2.06 32.22
C TRP A 526 20.96 -2.27 32.72
N ILE A 527 20.31 -3.34 32.24
CA ILE A 527 19.01 -3.77 32.72
C ILE A 527 19.19 -5.05 33.55
N HIS A 528 18.69 -5.08 34.79
CA HIS A 528 18.66 -6.31 35.57
C HIS A 528 17.55 -7.24 35.10
N LYS A 529 17.78 -8.55 35.21
CA LYS A 529 16.81 -9.58 34.83
C LYS A 529 15.48 -9.45 35.59
N ASP A 530 15.57 -9.02 36.84
CA ASP A 530 14.41 -8.86 37.73
C ASP A 530 13.54 -7.65 37.32
N ASP A 531 14.13 -6.66 36.64
CA ASP A 531 13.44 -5.46 36.14
C ASP A 531 12.69 -5.71 34.83
N VAL A 532 13.10 -6.71 34.04
CA VAL A 532 12.48 -7.01 32.74
C VAL A 532 10.97 -7.22 32.87
N ARG A 533 10.51 -7.88 33.94
CA ARG A 533 9.08 -8.06 34.20
C ARG A 533 8.36 -6.76 34.49
N GLN A 534 9.02 -5.83 35.21
CA GLN A 534 8.45 -4.51 35.49
C GLN A 534 8.36 -3.66 34.23
N ILE A 535 9.39 -3.70 33.38
CA ILE A 535 9.38 -3.02 32.08
C ILE A 535 8.23 -3.55 31.22
N VAL A 536 8.11 -4.86 31.09
CA VAL A 536 7.05 -5.48 30.29
C VAL A 536 5.65 -5.21 30.88
N LYS A 537 5.52 -5.15 32.21
CA LYS A 537 4.28 -4.71 32.86
C LYS A 537 3.93 -3.27 32.48
N ALA A 538 4.89 -2.36 32.50
CA ALA A 538 4.67 -0.97 32.08
C ALA A 538 4.26 -0.89 30.61
N CYS A 539 4.93 -1.64 29.71
CA CYS A 539 4.53 -1.74 28.31
C CYS A 539 3.11 -2.27 28.16
N TYR A 540 2.71 -3.27 28.94
CA TYR A 540 1.35 -3.82 28.90
C TYR A 540 0.30 -2.80 29.36
N LEU A 541 0.58 -2.04 30.43
CA LEU A 541 -0.30 -0.97 30.90
C LEU A 541 -0.44 0.18 29.87
N LYS A 542 0.51 0.33 28.95
CA LYS A 542 0.48 1.28 27.84
C LYS A 542 0.36 0.60 26.47
N GLN A 543 -0.18 -0.62 26.43
CA GLN A 543 -0.22 -1.44 25.22
C GLN A 543 -0.98 -0.78 24.06
N GLU A 544 -1.98 0.05 24.34
CA GLU A 544 -2.78 0.70 23.30
C GLU A 544 -1.94 1.69 22.50
N VAL A 545 -1.16 2.52 23.19
CA VAL A 545 -0.23 3.47 22.56
C VAL A 545 0.85 2.71 21.78
N LEU A 546 1.42 1.67 22.37
CA LEU A 546 2.48 0.89 21.73
C LEU A 546 1.96 0.10 20.51
N ASN A 547 0.85 -0.61 20.64
CA ASN A 547 0.29 -1.39 19.54
C ASN A 547 -0.25 -0.50 18.41
N TRP A 548 -0.57 0.77 18.70
CA TRP A 548 -0.92 1.77 17.69
C TRP A 548 0.31 2.22 16.87
N ALA A 549 1.47 2.35 17.51
CA ALA A 549 2.71 2.79 16.85
C ALA A 549 3.49 1.65 16.15
N PHE A 550 3.31 0.40 16.57
CA PHE A 550 4.10 -0.74 16.09
C PHE A 550 3.27 -1.76 15.29
N LYS A 551 3.94 -2.49 14.38
CA LYS A 551 3.34 -3.62 13.65
C LYS A 551 3.04 -4.80 14.57
N ASP A 552 2.10 -5.67 14.14
CA ASP A 552 1.58 -6.82 14.91
C ASP A 552 2.68 -7.72 15.54
N GLY A 553 3.85 -7.86 14.90
CA GLY A 553 4.98 -8.66 15.43
C GLY A 553 5.58 -8.13 16.73
N LEU A 554 5.37 -6.85 17.04
CA LEU A 554 5.78 -6.16 18.27
C LEU A 554 4.61 -5.86 19.21
N HIS A 555 3.38 -6.28 18.87
CA HIS A 555 2.24 -6.06 19.74
C HIS A 555 2.37 -6.83 21.05
N ILE A 556 2.02 -6.17 22.14
CA ILE A 556 1.84 -6.80 23.44
C ILE A 556 0.34 -7.04 23.65
N THR A 557 -0.07 -8.31 23.78
CA THR A 557 -1.50 -8.71 23.77
C THR A 557 -1.93 -9.59 24.93
N LYS A 558 -0.98 -10.06 25.75
CA LYS A 558 -1.24 -10.79 27.00
C LYS A 558 -0.35 -10.20 28.09
N PRO A 559 -0.72 -10.31 29.38
CA PRO A 559 0.10 -9.87 30.50
C PRO A 559 1.36 -10.76 30.60
N LEU A 560 2.33 -10.49 29.72
CA LEU A 560 3.62 -11.19 29.64
C LEU A 560 4.40 -11.07 30.97
N HIS A 561 4.07 -10.11 31.82
CA HIS A 561 4.65 -9.94 33.15
C HIS A 561 4.12 -10.92 34.21
N GLN A 562 2.91 -11.46 34.03
CA GLN A 562 2.24 -12.39 34.97
C GLN A 562 2.15 -13.81 34.44
N GLU A 563 1.80 -13.99 33.17
CA GLU A 563 1.41 -15.30 32.61
C GLU A 563 2.51 -15.96 31.77
N ALA A 564 3.59 -15.24 31.46
CA ALA A 564 4.62 -15.74 30.56
C ALA A 564 5.91 -16.15 31.29
N LYS A 565 6.53 -17.24 30.81
CA LYS A 565 7.88 -17.65 31.24
C LYS A 565 8.84 -16.46 31.09
N PRO A 566 9.80 -16.24 32.03
CA PRO A 566 10.75 -15.12 31.98
C PRO A 566 11.39 -14.88 30.60
N ASN A 567 11.71 -15.96 29.87
CA ASN A 567 12.32 -15.89 28.54
C ASN A 567 11.44 -15.16 27.51
N LYS A 568 10.12 -15.19 27.64
CA LYS A 568 9.19 -14.48 26.73
C LYS A 568 9.22 -12.96 26.98
N ALA A 569 9.28 -12.53 28.24
CA ALA A 569 9.41 -11.12 28.61
C ALA A 569 10.75 -10.56 28.10
N THR A 570 11.84 -11.30 28.31
CA THR A 570 13.14 -10.96 27.74
C THR A 570 13.09 -10.90 26.21
N SER A 571 12.51 -11.90 25.55
CA SER A 571 12.39 -11.92 24.08
C SER A 571 11.59 -10.74 23.53
N TYR A 572 10.52 -10.32 24.22
CA TYR A 572 9.78 -9.11 23.86
C TYR A 572 10.66 -7.86 23.97
N LEU A 573 11.31 -7.65 25.12
CA LEU A 573 12.16 -6.48 25.34
C LEU A 573 13.28 -6.39 24.30
N LYS A 574 13.93 -7.52 24.00
CA LYS A 574 14.95 -7.59 22.95
C LYS A 574 14.40 -7.20 21.58
N ARG A 575 13.24 -7.75 21.20
CA ARG A 575 12.63 -7.42 19.90
C ARG A 575 12.25 -5.94 19.82
N LEU A 576 11.65 -5.37 20.86
CA LEU A 576 11.29 -3.96 20.92
C LEU A 576 12.52 -3.06 20.78
N LEU A 577 13.55 -3.26 21.62
CA LEU A 577 14.76 -2.43 21.60
C LEU A 577 15.58 -2.60 20.32
N ASN A 578 15.74 -3.84 19.83
CA ASN A 578 16.42 -4.11 18.55
C ASN A 578 15.71 -3.43 17.38
N SER A 579 14.38 -3.37 17.40
CA SER A 579 13.61 -2.70 16.36
C SER A 579 13.79 -1.18 16.33
N LEU A 580 14.31 -0.61 17.42
CA LEU A 580 14.59 0.80 17.63
C LEU A 580 16.10 1.11 17.63
N GLY A 581 16.92 0.20 17.09
CA GLY A 581 18.36 0.42 16.95
C GLY A 581 19.19 0.24 18.21
N PHE A 582 18.68 -0.47 19.22
CA PHE A 582 19.43 -0.83 20.44
C PHE A 582 19.75 -2.32 20.45
N GLU A 583 20.93 -2.70 20.92
CA GLU A 583 21.35 -4.09 21.06
C GLU A 583 21.28 -4.52 22.52
N VAL A 584 20.53 -5.59 22.78
CA VAL A 584 20.38 -6.16 24.12
C VAL A 584 21.21 -7.44 24.25
N GLY A 585 22.28 -7.36 25.04
CA GLY A 585 23.19 -8.46 25.34
C GLY A 585 22.54 -9.62 26.10
N THR A 586 23.32 -10.64 26.43
CA THR A 586 22.86 -11.77 27.26
C THR A 586 22.83 -11.39 28.74
N PHE A 587 21.84 -11.93 29.46
CA PHE A 587 21.81 -11.79 30.92
C PHE A 587 22.88 -12.71 31.52
N ARG A 588 23.92 -12.13 32.11
CA ARG A 588 25.01 -12.89 32.73
C ARG A 588 24.51 -13.66 33.96
N SER A 589 25.01 -14.88 34.17
CA SER A 589 24.62 -15.72 35.31
C SER A 589 25.00 -15.10 36.66
N SER A 590 26.16 -14.45 36.75
CA SER A 590 26.69 -13.86 37.99
C SER A 590 26.02 -12.55 38.38
N SER A 591 25.92 -11.59 37.44
CA SER A 591 25.38 -10.25 37.74
C SER A 591 23.87 -10.14 37.53
N LYS A 592 23.26 -11.11 36.83
CA LYS A 592 21.87 -11.04 36.34
C LYS A 592 21.56 -9.77 35.53
N LYS A 593 22.56 -9.07 34.97
CA LYS A 593 22.36 -7.89 34.13
C LYS A 593 22.62 -8.21 32.66
N ALA A 594 21.92 -7.50 31.78
CA ALA A 594 22.23 -7.43 30.36
C ALA A 594 22.69 -6.01 30.00
N LYS A 595 23.75 -5.92 29.21
CA LYS A 595 24.22 -4.67 28.61
C LYS A 595 23.25 -4.26 27.49
N VAL A 596 22.85 -3.00 27.45
CA VAL A 596 22.07 -2.43 26.36
C VAL A 596 22.87 -1.28 25.76
N GLU A 597 23.08 -1.35 24.45
CA GLU A 597 23.90 -0.39 23.71
C GLU A 597 23.11 0.14 22.53
N MET A 598 23.25 1.43 22.22
CA MET A 598 22.73 1.94 20.96
C MET A 598 23.66 1.46 19.84
N HIS A 599 23.09 0.83 18.82
CA HIS A 599 23.86 0.35 17.68
C HIS A 599 24.61 1.51 17.01
N LYS A 600 25.85 1.27 16.55
CA LYS A 600 26.70 2.31 15.95
C LYS A 600 25.98 3.12 14.86
N ASN A 601 25.19 2.45 14.01
CA ASN A 601 24.47 3.10 12.91
C ASN A 601 23.26 3.90 13.41
N ALA A 602 22.59 3.46 14.50
CA ALA A 602 21.53 4.24 15.14
C ALA A 602 22.09 5.51 15.81
N ARG A 603 23.25 5.38 16.48
CA ARG A 603 23.98 6.50 17.07
C ARG A 603 24.37 7.51 16.00
N ASN A 604 25.03 7.06 14.93
CA ASN A 604 25.39 7.94 13.83
C ASN A 604 24.15 8.57 13.21
N TYR A 605 23.10 7.80 12.96
CA TYR A 605 21.84 8.32 12.43
C TYR A 605 21.26 9.45 13.28
N ALA A 606 21.25 9.33 14.61
CA ALA A 606 20.66 10.31 15.52
C ALA A 606 21.36 11.67 15.52
N TYR A 607 22.68 11.71 15.27
CA TYR A 607 23.52 12.91 15.42
C TYR A 607 24.17 13.38 14.12
N PHE A 608 24.10 12.59 13.04
CA PHE A 608 24.68 12.96 11.77
C PHE A 608 23.77 13.99 11.09
N ASN A 609 24.11 15.27 11.25
CA ASN A 609 23.56 16.35 10.44
C ASN A 609 24.14 16.22 9.04
N THR A 610 23.33 15.80 8.07
CA THR A 610 23.60 16.17 6.67
C THR A 610 23.60 17.69 6.64
N ALA A 611 24.73 18.32 6.31
CA ALA A 611 24.77 19.76 6.06
C ALA A 611 23.59 20.16 5.17
N PRO A 612 22.95 21.33 5.37
CA PRO A 612 21.92 21.80 4.47
C PRO A 612 22.51 21.80 3.06
N SER A 613 21.85 21.09 2.12
CA SER A 613 22.08 21.34 0.71
C SER A 613 21.91 22.83 0.51
N GLU A 614 22.92 23.48 -0.04
CA GLU A 614 22.90 24.90 -0.36
C GLU A 614 21.55 25.26 -0.98
N THR A 615 20.93 26.26 -0.36
CA THR A 615 19.84 27.06 -0.92
C THR A 615 20.00 27.16 -2.44
N THR A 616 19.09 26.54 -3.19
CA THR A 616 18.69 27.06 -4.49
C THR A 616 18.22 28.48 -4.23
N LYS A 617 19.14 29.43 -4.44
CA LYS A 617 18.80 30.84 -4.56
C LYS A 617 17.73 30.93 -5.63
N SER A 618 16.62 31.54 -5.23
CA SER A 618 15.68 32.21 -6.10
C SER A 618 16.37 32.88 -7.29
N ALA A 619 15.93 32.56 -8.50
CA ALA A 619 15.98 33.48 -9.62
C ALA A 619 14.88 33.08 -10.62
N ALA A 620 13.83 33.91 -10.64
CA ALA A 620 12.79 34.12 -11.65
C ALA A 620 11.95 32.92 -12.10
#